data_AF-A0A4D5RNA8-F1
#
_entry.id   AF-A0A4D5RNA8-F1
#
_cell.length_a   1.000
_cell.length_b   1.000
_cell.length_c   1.000
_cell.angle_alpha   90.00
_cell.angle_beta   90.00
_cell.angle_gamma   90.00
#
_symmetry.space_group_name_H-M   'P 1'
#
loop_
_entity.id
_entity.type
_entity.pdbx_description
1 polymer ?
#
loop_
_entity_poly.entity_id
_entity_poly.type
_entity_poly.pdbx_seq_one_letter_code
_entity_poly.pdbx_strand_id
1 'polypeptide(L)'
;MFRSFTMFFSLFLADDNSNSEDCPEAAIDMSLASRPSPSPPSVGSSHHSKKSPQPIPAECKDEAYWERRKRNNESAKRSRELRRIKEQQTALRVLYLEQENLQLRTELTMLRSEVDKLRQLLFVGKHNTS
;
A
#
# COMPACT_ATOMS: atom_id res chain seq x y z
N MET A 1 34.45 6.05 6.79
CA MET A 1 34.01 4.90 5.96
C MET A 1 32.71 4.37 6.54
N PHE A 2 31.77 3.97 5.67
CA PHE A 2 30.40 3.47 5.93
C PHE A 2 29.40 4.56 6.39
N ARG A 3 28.64 5.23 5.51
CA ARG A 3 27.61 4.74 4.57
C ARG A 3 26.63 3.75 5.22
N SER A 4 25.74 4.29 6.05
CA SER A 4 24.48 3.62 6.45
C SER A 4 23.27 4.52 6.19
N PHE A 5 23.26 5.21 5.04
CA PHE A 5 22.08 5.90 4.51
C PHE A 5 21.44 5.11 3.35
N THR A 6 21.50 3.78 3.42
CA THR A 6 20.64 2.87 2.64
C THR A 6 19.95 2.04 3.72
N MET A 7 18.64 2.08 3.92
CA MET A 7 17.63 1.64 2.97
C MET A 7 16.25 2.22 3.34
N PHE A 8 15.90 3.38 2.79
CA PHE A 8 14.51 3.69 2.40
C PHE A 8 14.45 4.80 1.34
N PHE A 9 15.59 5.13 0.72
CA PHE A 9 15.74 6.31 -0.13
C PHE A 9 16.48 6.04 -1.46
N SER A 10 16.51 4.80 -1.94
CA SER A 10 17.09 4.55 -3.28
C SER A 10 16.49 3.34 -3.98
N LEU A 11 15.30 3.57 -4.54
CA LEU A 11 14.77 3.06 -5.81
C LEU A 11 13.48 3.89 -6.00
N PHE A 12 13.39 4.91 -6.86
CA PHE A 12 13.63 4.89 -8.29
C PHE A 12 13.70 6.34 -8.82
N LEU A 13 14.80 6.58 -9.55
CA LEU A 13 15.23 7.69 -10.41
C LEU A 13 15.18 9.17 -9.97
N ALA A 14 16.36 9.77 -10.13
CA ALA A 14 16.54 11.17 -10.45
C ALA A 14 15.77 11.53 -11.73
N ASP A 15 15.15 12.71 -11.74
CA ASP A 15 15.15 13.56 -12.92
C ASP A 15 14.99 15.02 -12.48
N ASP A 16 15.95 15.84 -12.91
CA ASP A 16 15.82 17.29 -13.01
C ASP A 16 14.97 17.56 -14.26
N ASN A 17 13.68 17.85 -14.11
CA ASN A 17 12.98 18.60 -15.15
C ASN A 17 11.77 19.36 -14.61
N SER A 18 11.70 20.63 -15.02
CA SER A 18 10.52 21.46 -14.82
C SER A 18 9.43 21.04 -15.80
N ASN A 19 8.17 21.13 -15.35
CA ASN A 19 6.94 21.17 -16.14
C ASN A 19 6.16 19.84 -16.36
N SER A 20 4.85 19.93 -16.10
CA SER A 20 3.71 19.20 -16.70
C SER A 20 3.59 17.67 -16.59
N GLU A 21 2.43 17.26 -16.03
CA GLU A 21 1.61 16.08 -16.36
C GLU A 21 2.09 14.65 -15.99
N ASP A 22 1.11 13.87 -15.52
CA ASP A 22 1.03 12.42 -15.31
C ASP A 22 2.10 11.70 -14.45
N CYS A 23 1.69 11.34 -13.23
CA CYS A 23 2.35 10.25 -12.50
C CYS A 23 2.02 8.91 -13.20
N PRO A 24 3.02 8.10 -13.59
CA PRO A 24 2.78 6.91 -14.39
C PRO A 24 2.08 5.84 -13.56
N GLU A 25 1.07 5.25 -14.18
CA GLU A 25 0.40 4.02 -13.78
C GLU A 25 1.44 2.89 -13.69
N ALA A 26 2.00 2.68 -12.49
CA ALA A 26 2.81 1.51 -12.22
C ALA A 26 1.88 0.29 -12.29
N ALA A 27 1.91 -0.41 -13.42
CA ALA A 27 1.23 -1.66 -13.66
C ALA A 27 1.38 -2.59 -12.45
N ILE A 28 0.25 -3.01 -11.89
CA ILE A 28 0.19 -3.94 -10.78
C ILE A 28 0.56 -5.33 -11.33
N ASP A 29 1.82 -5.74 -11.15
CA ASP A 29 2.21 -7.14 -11.32
C ASP A 29 1.58 -7.95 -10.18
N MET A 30 0.55 -8.73 -10.51
CA MET A 30 -0.18 -9.64 -9.63
C MET A 30 0.54 -10.98 -9.48
N SER A 31 1.86 -10.97 -9.26
CA SER A 31 2.58 -12.19 -8.86
C SER A 31 2.44 -12.42 -7.35
N LEU A 32 1.60 -13.39 -7.03
CA LEU A 32 1.21 -13.82 -5.69
C LEU A 32 2.42 -14.32 -4.86
N ALA A 33 2.43 -13.94 -3.58
CA ALA A 33 2.88 -14.74 -2.44
C ALA A 33 4.30 -15.35 -2.46
N SER A 34 5.25 -14.66 -1.79
CA SER A 34 6.08 -15.23 -0.71
C SER A 34 7.07 -14.17 -0.19
N ARG A 35 6.61 -13.30 0.71
CA ARG A 35 7.51 -12.47 1.51
C ARG A 35 7.63 -13.12 2.89
N PRO A 36 8.81 -13.62 3.32
CA PRO A 36 8.95 -14.16 4.66
C PRO A 36 8.67 -13.04 5.67
N SER A 37 7.84 -13.36 6.66
CA SER A 37 7.57 -12.49 7.80
C SER A 37 8.89 -12.20 8.53
N PRO A 38 9.31 -10.94 8.69
CA PRO A 38 10.49 -10.65 9.50
C PRO A 38 10.10 -10.87 10.97
N SER A 39 10.59 -11.96 11.55
CA SER A 39 10.59 -12.17 13.00
C SER A 39 11.28 -10.96 13.68
N PRO A 40 10.73 -10.45 14.80
CA PRO A 40 11.30 -9.29 15.46
C PRO A 40 12.72 -9.63 15.96
N PRO A 41 13.72 -8.77 15.74
CA PRO A 41 15.03 -8.96 16.35
C PRO A 41 14.90 -8.87 17.88
N SER A 42 15.49 -9.84 18.58
CA SER A 42 15.68 -9.80 20.04
C SER A 42 16.35 -8.48 20.42
N VAL A 43 15.59 -7.63 21.12
CA VAL A 43 15.98 -6.26 21.44
C VAL A 43 16.92 -6.29 22.64
N GLY A 44 18.23 -6.35 22.39
CA GLY A 44 19.20 -5.79 23.31
C GLY A 44 18.92 -4.30 23.45
N SER A 45 18.34 -3.91 24.59
CA SER A 45 17.92 -2.53 24.86
C SER A 45 19.14 -1.65 25.11
N SER A 46 19.76 -1.11 24.06
CA SER A 46 20.56 0.10 24.20
C SER A 46 19.62 1.30 24.21
N HIS A 47 19.40 1.85 25.40
CA HIS A 47 18.70 3.12 25.59
C HIS A 47 19.51 4.27 24.98
N HIS A 48 19.47 4.43 23.66
CA HIS A 48 19.76 5.72 23.05
C HIS A 48 18.53 6.60 23.25
N SER A 49 18.50 7.33 24.38
CA SER A 49 17.55 8.41 24.60
C SER A 49 17.53 9.30 23.36
N LYS A 50 16.38 9.34 22.65
CA LYS A 50 16.19 10.19 21.48
C LYS A 50 16.37 11.64 21.94
N LYS A 51 17.55 12.21 21.67
CA LYS A 51 17.83 13.62 21.97
C LYS A 51 16.80 14.46 21.25
N SER A 52 16.02 15.22 22.02
CA SER A 52 15.07 16.18 21.48
C SER A 52 15.80 17.15 20.55
N PRO A 53 15.28 17.42 19.34
CA PRO A 53 15.89 18.39 18.46
C PRO A 53 16.01 19.73 19.17
N GLN A 54 17.24 20.17 19.42
CA GLN A 54 17.49 21.49 20.00
C GLN A 54 17.23 22.55 18.92
N PRO A 55 16.44 23.59 19.22
CA PRO A 55 16.26 24.71 18.29
C PRO A 55 17.62 25.30 17.93
N ILE A 56 17.88 25.48 16.64
CA ILE A 56 19.12 26.11 16.17
C ILE A 56 19.09 27.58 16.61
N PRO A 57 20.14 28.08 17.32
CA PRO A 57 20.26 29.48 17.73
C PRO A 57 20.07 30.44 16.56
N ALA A 58 19.55 31.64 16.83
CA ALA A 58 19.22 32.60 15.79
C ALA A 58 20.45 33.05 14.99
N GLU A 59 21.61 33.05 15.64
CA GLU A 59 22.91 33.44 15.07
C GLU A 59 23.46 32.42 14.06
N CYS A 60 22.88 31.23 13.96
CA CYS A 60 23.31 30.16 13.04
C CYS A 60 22.30 29.90 11.89
N LYS A 61 21.29 30.77 11.75
CA LYS A 61 20.28 30.68 10.67
C LYS A 61 20.74 31.47 9.45
N ASP A 62 21.81 30.97 8.83
CA ASP A 62 22.35 31.54 7.60
C ASP A 62 21.48 31.20 6.37
N GLU A 63 21.77 31.82 5.24
CA GLU A 63 21.09 31.55 3.95
C GLU A 63 21.08 30.05 3.60
N ALA A 64 22.22 29.37 3.80
CA ALA A 64 22.34 27.93 3.57
C ALA A 64 21.42 27.09 4.49
N TYR A 65 21.08 27.58 5.68
CA TYR A 65 20.12 26.92 6.56
C TYR A 65 18.69 27.05 5.99
N TRP A 66 18.31 28.25 5.54
CA TRP A 66 16.98 28.50 4.96
C TRP A 66 16.73 27.67 3.71
N GLU A 67 17.73 27.56 2.83
CA GLU A 67 17.68 26.69 1.66
C GLU A 67 17.48 25.21 2.01
N ARG A 68 18.22 24.70 3.01
CA ARG A 68 18.00 23.33 3.53
C ARG A 68 16.61 23.16 4.14
N ARG A 69 16.12 24.16 4.88
CA ARG A 69 14.80 24.13 5.54
C ARG A 69 13.67 24.10 4.52
N LYS A 70 13.77 24.91 3.47
CA LYS A 70 12.83 24.95 2.34
C LYS A 70 12.77 23.60 1.63
N ARG A 71 13.93 23.06 1.25
CA ARG A 71 14.01 21.73 0.60
C ARG A 71 13.42 20.61 1.47
N ASN A 72 13.68 20.62 2.77
CA ASN A 72 13.10 19.63 3.68
C ASN A 72 11.56 19.76 3.79
N ASN A 73 11.02 20.98 3.83
CA ASN A 73 9.57 21.20 3.82
C ASN A 73 8.92 20.67 2.54
N GLU A 74 9.54 20.93 1.38
CA GLU A 74 9.06 20.40 0.09
C GLU A 74 9.08 18.88 0.06
N SER A 75 10.19 18.26 0.46
CA SER A 75 10.30 16.80 0.57
C SER A 75 9.26 16.22 1.53
N ALA A 76 9.02 16.87 2.67
CA ALA A 76 8.01 16.44 3.64
C ALA A 76 6.59 16.53 3.05
N LYS A 77 6.30 17.59 2.27
CA LYS A 77 5.01 17.74 1.58
C LYS A 77 4.82 16.63 0.54
N ARG A 78 5.80 16.39 -0.34
CA ARG A 78 5.73 15.30 -1.34
C ARG A 78 5.59 13.93 -0.68
N SER A 79 6.34 13.67 0.39
CA SER A 79 6.26 12.39 1.12
C SER A 79 4.87 12.15 1.72
N ARG A 80 4.23 13.19 2.25
CA ARG A 80 2.85 13.10 2.77
C ARG A 80 1.86 12.82 1.66
N GLU A 81 1.99 13.50 0.53
CA GLU A 81 1.08 13.31 -0.60
C GLU A 81 1.20 11.92 -1.21
N LEU A 82 2.43 11.43 -1.43
CA LEU A 82 2.66 10.09 -1.93
C LEU A 82 2.05 9.02 -1.03
N ARG A 83 2.17 9.18 0.30
CA ARG A 83 1.54 8.28 1.26
C ARG A 83 0.02 8.33 1.13
N ARG A 84 -0.56 9.53 1.09
CA ARG A 84 -2.01 9.73 0.95
C ARG A 84 -2.54 9.05 -0.31
N ILE A 85 -1.90 9.26 -1.46
CA ILE A 85 -2.28 8.65 -2.73
C ILE A 85 -2.23 7.12 -2.62
N LYS A 86 -1.16 6.57 -2.04
CA LYS A 86 -1.04 5.12 -1.87
C LYS A 86 -2.13 4.54 -0.96
N GLU A 87 -2.46 5.23 0.12
CA GLU A 87 -3.56 4.86 1.02
C GLU A 87 -4.92 4.91 0.28
N GLN A 88 -5.16 5.95 -0.53
CA GLN A 88 -6.36 6.07 -1.36
C GLN A 88 -6.47 4.98 -2.42
N GLN A 89 -5.38 4.67 -3.13
CA GLN A 89 -5.33 3.57 -4.10
C GLN A 89 -5.63 2.22 -3.44
N THR A 90 -5.07 2.00 -2.25
CA THR A 90 -5.35 0.79 -1.46
C THR A 90 -6.83 0.72 -1.09
N ALA A 91 -7.41 1.81 -0.61
CA ALA A 91 -8.83 1.86 -0.27
C ALA A 91 -9.73 1.57 -1.49
N LEU A 92 -9.43 2.16 -2.65
CA LEU A 92 -10.16 1.90 -3.89
C LEU A 92 -10.06 0.44 -4.32
N ARG A 93 -8.86 -0.17 -4.20
CA ARG A 93 -8.65 -1.58 -4.54
C ARG A 93 -9.46 -2.50 -3.62
N VAL A 94 -9.52 -2.21 -2.31
CA VAL A 94 -10.34 -2.97 -1.37
C VAL A 94 -11.82 -2.88 -1.75
N LEU A 95 -12.34 -1.68 -1.99
CA LEU A 95 -13.74 -1.47 -2.37
C LEU A 95 -14.11 -2.24 -3.65
N TYR A 96 -13.24 -2.21 -4.66
CA TYR A 96 -13.45 -2.97 -5.90
C TYR A 96 -13.53 -4.48 -5.64
N LEU A 97 -12.57 -5.02 -4.87
CA LEU A 97 -12.53 -6.45 -4.56
C LEU A 97 -13.72 -6.88 -3.70
N GLU A 98 -14.18 -6.04 -2.78
CA GLU A 98 -15.39 -6.29 -1.98
C GLU A 98 -16.64 -6.38 -2.86
N GLN A 99 -16.78 -5.47 -3.83
CA GLN A 99 -17.87 -5.48 -4.79
C GLN A 99 -17.84 -6.73 -5.68
N GLU A 100 -16.68 -7.06 -6.25
CA GLU A 100 -16.49 -8.25 -7.08
C GLU A 100 -16.79 -9.53 -6.28
N ASN A 101 -16.31 -9.61 -5.04
CA ASN A 101 -16.56 -10.75 -4.17
C ASN A 101 -18.06 -10.93 -3.87
N LEU A 102 -18.79 -9.84 -3.65
CA LEU A 102 -20.22 -9.87 -3.45
C LEU A 102 -20.98 -10.35 -4.69
N GLN A 103 -20.59 -9.88 -5.87
CA GLN A 103 -21.18 -10.32 -7.14
C GLN A 103 -20.97 -11.83 -7.34
N LEU A 104 -19.73 -12.31 -7.20
CA LEU A 104 -19.40 -13.73 -7.34
C LEU A 104 -20.15 -14.62 -6.33
N ARG A 105 -20.29 -14.17 -5.07
CA ARG A 105 -21.07 -14.90 -4.06
C ARG A 105 -22.55 -15.00 -4.43
N THR A 106 -23.09 -13.93 -5.01
CA THR A 106 -24.49 -13.88 -5.46
C THR A 106 -24.71 -14.87 -6.59
N GLU A 107 -23.86 -14.83 -7.62
CA GLU A 107 -23.90 -15.77 -8.74
C GLU A 107 -23.75 -17.23 -8.30
N LEU A 108 -22.78 -17.52 -7.44
CA LEU A 108 -22.60 -18.85 -6.87
C LEU A 108 -23.85 -19.34 -6.13
N THR A 109 -24.49 -18.47 -5.36
CA THR A 109 -25.70 -18.82 -4.61
C THR A 109 -26.86 -19.12 -5.56
N MET A 110 -27.04 -18.30 -6.60
CA MET A 110 -28.06 -18.55 -7.62
C MET A 110 -27.83 -19.89 -8.33
N LEU A 111 -26.60 -20.16 -8.78
CA LEU A 111 -26.26 -21.40 -9.46
C LEU A 111 -26.45 -22.62 -8.55
N ARG A 112 -26.02 -22.55 -7.29
CA ARG A 112 -26.25 -23.62 -6.31
C ARG A 112 -27.74 -23.89 -6.13
N SER A 113 -28.55 -22.83 -6.00
CA SER A 113 -30.00 -22.97 -5.87
C SER A 113 -30.63 -23.65 -7.08
N GLU A 114 -30.15 -23.35 -8.28
CA GLU A 114 -30.66 -23.95 -9.51
C GLU A 114 -30.29 -25.43 -9.61
N VAL A 115 -29.05 -25.76 -9.29
CA VAL A 115 -28.60 -27.16 -9.22
C VAL A 115 -29.43 -27.95 -8.20
N ASP A 116 -29.73 -27.37 -7.04
CA ASP A 116 -30.52 -28.05 -6.01
C ASP A 116 -31.98 -28.25 -6.45
N LYS A 117 -32.60 -27.29 -7.14
CA LYS A 117 -33.93 -27.47 -7.75
C LYS A 117 -33.92 -28.61 -8.77
N LEU A 118 -32.93 -28.63 -9.66
CA LEU A 118 -32.81 -29.68 -10.68
C LEU A 118 -32.61 -31.07 -10.03
N ARG A 119 -31.80 -31.16 -8.97
CA ARG A 119 -31.64 -32.40 -8.19
C ARG A 119 -32.96 -32.87 -7.57
N GLN A 120 -33.75 -31.95 -7.01
CA GLN A 120 -35.07 -32.28 -6.45
C GLN A 120 -36.02 -32.81 -7.53
N LEU A 121 -36.08 -32.16 -8.70
CA LEU A 121 -36.92 -32.61 -9.82
C LEU A 121 -36.51 -34.01 -10.31
N LEU A 122 -35.21 -34.27 -10.46
CA LEU A 122 -34.70 -35.59 -10.86
C LEU A 122 -34.98 -36.66 -9.80
N PHE A 123 -34.94 -36.31 -8.52
CA PHE A 123 -35.28 -37.22 -7.44
C PHE A 123 -36.78 -37.59 -7.47
N VAL A 124 -37.67 -36.60 -7.57
CA VAL A 124 -39.12 -36.82 -7.66
C VAL A 124 -39.49 -37.66 -8.91
N GLY A 125 -38.86 -37.39 -10.06
CA GLY A 125 -39.11 -38.15 -11.29
C GLY A 125 -38.79 -39.64 -11.18
N LYS A 126 -37.78 -40.04 -10.37
CA LYS A 126 -37.44 -41.46 -10.13
C LYS A 126 -38.43 -42.18 -9.22
N HIS A 127 -39.09 -41.47 -8.31
CA HIS A 127 -40.03 -42.06 -7.37
C HIS A 127 -41.46 -42.19 -7.93
N ASN A 128 -41.79 -41.45 -9.00
CA ASN A 128 -43.11 -41.48 -9.64
C ASN A 128 -43.26 -42.58 -10.71
N THR A 129 -42.19 -43.30 -11.06
CA THR A 129 -42.17 -44.34 -12.12
C THR A 129 -42.06 -45.77 -11.57
N SER A 130 -42.35 -45.99 -10.29
CA SER A 130 -42.44 -47.32 -9.67
C SER A 130 -43.85 -47.59 -9.16
#